data_AF-A0AA39ZQL8-F1
#
_entry.id   AF-A0AA39ZQL8-F1
#
_cell.length_a   1.000
_cell.length_b   1.000
_cell.length_c   1.000
_cell.angle_alpha   90.00
_cell.angle_beta   90.00
_cell.angle_gamma   90.00
#
_symmetry.space_group_name_H-M   'P 1'
#
loop_
_entity.id
_entity.type
_entity.pdbx_description
1 polymer ?
#
loop_
_entity_poly.entity_id
_entity_poly.type
_entity_poly.pdbx_seq_one_letter_code
_entity_poly.pdbx_strand_id
1 'polypeptide(L)'
;MCDSYSFGVEIELIAAPHRAQYRAGRAVYYEKLAAELRSRGARAAADRLDGSYAKHPEHYDKWWITKDGSLGNPDHPLIPLEAVSPILDTAYFWERDIDTFWNAWNCVFRIPDSSRLCGSHVHVSPSPSKRFTVAQLQGLAFGVVYYEEEVLQLLPWYRRENNYCQPNSEHSAALQEIADDDDVTPVEVWDTIRRTTSRREIRDLMQYRTGSSKDRYVLWNFDNVLDGKSGSVEFRGGRDLRGPVRTKRWIAFVVAFAHFCISQNFHSWPRYRFREPNIQQFWRGLRDAAQAIGVKNSLPSDWRAMAEITSDGLNEGLCDFDDSDFDNDSMMSKSDSDFTESDYSGSDSDSDSDTGW
;
A
#
# COMPACT_ATOMS: atom_id res chain seq x y z
N MET A 1 -10.24 -20.67 12.32
CA MET A 1 -10.20 -19.26 11.88
C MET A 1 -8.98 -18.60 12.50
N CYS A 2 -8.49 -17.50 11.95
CA CYS A 2 -7.46 -16.70 12.62
C CYS A 2 -8.16 -15.64 13.47
N ASP A 3 -7.78 -15.56 14.73
CA ASP A 3 -8.40 -14.69 15.71
C ASP A 3 -7.76 -13.28 15.71
N SER A 4 -6.59 -13.13 15.08
CA SER A 4 -5.91 -11.86 14.83
C SER A 4 -5.05 -11.91 13.57
N TYR A 5 -4.51 -10.75 13.19
CA TYR A 5 -3.67 -10.57 12.00
C TYR A 5 -2.41 -9.80 12.35
N SER A 6 -1.29 -10.21 11.77
CA SER A 6 -0.07 -9.42 11.74
C SER A 6 -0.04 -8.60 10.46
N PHE A 7 0.35 -7.33 10.56
CA PHE A 7 0.35 -6.42 9.43
C PHE A 7 1.52 -5.43 9.49
N GLY A 8 1.84 -4.84 8.34
CA GLY A 8 2.76 -3.70 8.22
C GLY A 8 2.15 -2.65 7.31
N VAL A 9 2.51 -1.38 7.51
CA VAL A 9 2.05 -0.26 6.69
C VAL A 9 3.25 0.49 6.11
N GLU A 10 3.15 0.81 4.83
CA GLU A 10 4.06 1.69 4.11
C GLU A 10 3.29 3.01 3.86
N ILE A 11 3.86 4.13 4.29
CA ILE A 11 3.23 5.45 4.22
C ILE A 11 4.11 6.35 3.34
N GLU A 12 3.61 6.70 2.16
CA GLU A 12 4.32 7.54 1.20
C GLU A 12 3.88 9.01 1.38
N LEU A 13 4.83 9.91 1.61
CA LEU A 13 4.57 11.28 2.03
C LEU A 13 5.47 12.28 1.32
N ILE A 14 4.89 13.42 0.97
CA ILE A 14 5.61 14.62 0.54
C ILE A 14 5.19 15.76 1.47
N ALA A 15 6.16 16.40 2.12
CA ALA A 15 5.86 17.51 3.02
C ALA A 15 7.04 18.45 3.24
N ALA A 16 6.70 19.71 3.54
CA ALA A 16 7.67 20.68 4.00
C ALA A 16 7.99 20.48 5.49
N PRO A 17 9.27 20.55 5.89
CA PRO A 17 9.64 20.58 7.30
C PRO A 17 9.17 21.89 7.97
N HIS A 18 8.94 21.86 9.28
CA HIS A 18 8.66 23.09 10.03
C HIS A 18 9.81 24.09 9.97
N ARG A 19 11.05 23.58 9.95
CA ARG A 19 12.29 24.37 9.84
C ARG A 19 13.13 23.83 8.69
N ALA A 20 12.95 24.44 7.52
CA ALA A 20 13.80 24.19 6.36
C ALA A 20 15.22 24.68 6.66
N GLN A 21 16.20 23.80 6.45
CA GLN A 21 17.62 24.09 6.56
C GLN A 21 18.15 24.19 5.14
N TYR A 22 18.70 25.35 4.80
CA TYR A 22 19.27 25.59 3.48
C TYR A 22 20.34 24.52 3.17
N ARG A 23 20.21 23.87 2.00
CA ARG A 23 21.08 22.78 1.52
C ARG A 23 21.08 21.48 2.34
N ALA A 24 20.19 21.30 3.31
CA ALA A 24 20.07 20.02 3.99
C ALA A 24 19.43 18.98 3.06
N GLY A 25 20.14 17.87 2.80
CA GLY A 25 19.59 16.75 2.05
C GLY A 25 18.50 16.01 2.83
N ARG A 26 17.64 15.27 2.10
CA ARG A 26 16.52 14.48 2.66
C ARG A 26 16.92 13.54 3.81
N ALA A 27 18.10 12.91 3.76
CA ALA A 27 18.60 12.03 4.83
C ALA A 27 18.63 12.73 6.21
N VAL A 28 18.90 14.03 6.26
CA VAL A 28 18.88 14.82 7.50
C VAL A 28 17.48 14.84 8.11
N TYR A 29 16.45 14.96 7.28
CA TYR A 29 15.06 14.99 7.72
C TYR A 29 14.52 13.60 8.07
N TYR A 30 15.00 12.57 7.37
CA TYR A 30 14.68 11.18 7.71
C TYR A 30 15.20 10.86 9.11
N GLU A 31 16.45 11.23 9.39
CA GLU A 31 17.07 11.01 10.70
C GLU A 31 16.42 11.86 11.79
N LYS A 32 15.98 13.10 11.50
CA LYS A 32 15.17 13.89 12.45
C LYS A 32 13.87 13.17 12.82
N LEU A 33 13.15 12.63 11.85
CA LEU A 33 11.91 11.88 12.11
C LEU A 33 12.18 10.59 12.91
N ALA A 34 13.22 9.84 12.53
CA ALA A 34 13.62 8.65 13.27
C ALA A 34 14.07 8.97 14.71
N ALA A 35 14.78 10.09 14.92
CA ALA A 35 15.16 10.56 16.25
C ALA A 35 13.94 10.96 17.10
N GLU A 36 12.95 11.63 16.51
CA GLU A 36 11.69 11.97 17.20
C GLU A 36 10.84 10.74 17.53
N LEU A 37 10.87 9.70 16.70
CA LEU A 37 10.26 8.41 17.04
C LEU A 37 10.98 7.76 18.24
N ARG A 38 12.31 7.77 18.25
CA ARG A 38 13.11 7.22 19.37
C ARG A 38 12.92 8.00 20.66
N SER A 39 12.80 9.33 20.61
CA SER A 39 12.54 10.17 21.79
C SER A 39 11.20 9.82 22.47
N ARG A 40 10.26 9.25 21.70
CA ARG A 40 8.93 8.80 22.14
C ARG A 40 8.88 7.31 22.51
N GLY A 41 10.03 6.64 22.52
CA GLY A 41 10.15 5.22 22.90
C GLY A 41 9.87 4.22 21.78
N ALA A 42 9.65 4.67 20.54
CA ALA A 42 9.56 3.78 19.39
C ALA A 42 10.95 3.39 18.90
N ARG A 43 11.11 2.17 18.38
CA ARG A 43 12.31 1.80 17.63
C ARG A 43 12.20 2.41 16.24
N ALA A 44 13.23 3.14 15.80
CA ALA A 44 13.26 3.72 14.47
C ALA A 44 14.69 3.89 13.93
N ALA A 45 14.84 3.79 12.62
CA ALA A 45 16.07 4.10 11.90
C ALA A 45 15.74 4.83 10.59
N ALA A 46 16.73 5.51 10.04
CA ALA A 46 16.61 6.27 8.81
C ALA A 46 17.64 5.82 7.78
N ASP A 47 17.22 5.79 6.51
CA ASP A 47 18.09 5.54 5.38
C ASP A 47 19.11 6.69 5.24
N ARG A 48 20.38 6.30 5.11
CA ARG A 48 21.51 7.22 4.91
C ARG A 48 21.64 7.65 3.45
N LEU A 49 20.96 6.95 2.54
CA LEU A 49 20.95 7.18 1.10
C LEU A 49 22.31 7.02 0.42
N ASP A 50 23.20 6.26 1.05
CA ASP A 50 24.55 5.92 0.56
C ASP A 50 24.57 4.63 -0.28
N GLY A 51 23.46 3.89 -0.33
CA GLY A 51 23.32 2.63 -1.06
C GLY A 51 22.30 2.65 -2.21
N SER A 52 22.38 1.60 -3.03
CA SER A 52 21.32 1.25 -3.98
C SER A 52 20.07 0.78 -3.24
N TYR A 53 18.91 0.96 -3.85
CA TYR A 53 17.64 0.50 -3.26
C TYR A 53 17.68 -1.02 -3.06
N ALA A 54 17.41 -1.46 -1.83
CA ALA A 54 17.30 -2.87 -1.48
C ALA A 54 16.11 -3.09 -0.57
N LYS A 55 15.64 -4.33 -0.49
CA LYS A 55 14.70 -4.72 0.57
C LYS A 55 15.47 -4.79 1.89
N HIS A 56 14.86 -4.26 2.96
CA HIS A 56 15.46 -4.24 4.29
C HIS A 56 14.65 -5.04 5.33
N PRO A 57 14.58 -6.38 5.23
CA PRO A 57 13.87 -7.22 6.23
C PRO A 57 14.36 -7.01 7.67
N GLU A 58 15.62 -6.61 7.86
CA GLU A 58 16.24 -6.26 9.14
C GLU A 58 15.64 -5.01 9.82
N HIS A 59 14.68 -4.36 9.16
CA HIS A 59 13.95 -3.22 9.69
C HIS A 59 12.48 -3.50 9.99
N TYR A 60 11.98 -4.71 9.77
CA TYR A 60 10.59 -5.09 10.10
C TYR A 60 10.27 -5.12 11.60
N ASP A 61 11.24 -4.81 12.46
CA ASP A 61 11.10 -4.71 13.92
C ASP A 61 11.14 -3.25 14.44
N LYS A 62 11.18 -2.26 13.53
CA LYS A 62 11.25 -0.83 13.83
C LYS A 62 10.58 0.01 12.72
N TRP A 63 10.37 1.30 12.97
CA TRP A 63 10.04 2.22 11.89
C TRP A 63 11.28 2.49 11.02
N TRP A 64 11.14 2.37 9.71
CA TRP A 64 12.19 2.66 8.74
C TRP A 64 11.79 3.83 7.86
N ILE A 65 12.56 4.91 7.92
CA ILE A 65 12.31 6.11 7.12
C ILE A 65 13.25 6.09 5.91
N THR A 66 12.69 5.97 4.71
CA THR A 66 13.43 5.67 3.49
C THR A 66 12.95 6.50 2.30
N LYS A 67 13.65 6.38 1.17
CA LYS A 67 13.19 6.91 -0.12
C LYS A 67 12.29 5.90 -0.81
N ASP A 68 11.28 6.39 -1.52
CA ASP A 68 10.58 5.65 -2.56
C ASP A 68 10.72 6.39 -3.90
N GLY A 69 10.95 5.65 -4.99
CA GLY A 69 11.21 6.21 -6.31
C GLY A 69 9.99 6.84 -6.97
N SER A 70 8.78 6.39 -6.62
CA SER A 70 7.52 6.90 -7.18
C SER A 70 7.20 8.32 -6.69
N LEU A 71 7.80 8.75 -5.58
CA LEU A 71 7.59 10.08 -5.01
C LEU A 71 8.35 11.20 -5.74
N GLY A 72 9.21 10.85 -6.70
CA GLY A 72 9.97 11.81 -7.49
C GLY A 72 10.93 12.68 -6.67
N ASN A 73 11.24 13.86 -7.18
CA ASN A 73 12.11 14.86 -6.55
C ASN A 73 11.39 16.21 -6.52
N PRO A 74 10.42 16.42 -5.61
CA PRO A 74 9.69 17.67 -5.52
C PRO A 74 10.62 18.83 -5.15
N ASP A 75 10.24 20.04 -5.54
CA ASP A 75 11.03 21.24 -5.29
C ASP A 75 11.22 21.51 -3.78
N HIS A 76 12.41 22.01 -3.43
CA HIS A 76 12.70 22.44 -2.07
C HIS A 76 11.68 23.52 -1.61
N PRO A 77 11.10 23.44 -0.40
CA PRO A 77 11.55 22.65 0.75
C PRO A 77 10.84 21.30 0.94
N LEU A 78 10.14 20.79 -0.07
CA LEU A 78 9.41 19.53 0.06
C LEU A 78 10.36 18.35 0.16
N ILE A 79 10.09 17.45 1.09
CA ILE A 79 10.87 16.23 1.31
C ILE A 79 9.96 15.03 0.99
N PRO A 80 10.26 14.27 -0.08
CA PRO A 80 9.60 12.99 -0.32
C PRO A 80 10.19 11.94 0.63
N LEU A 81 9.36 11.08 1.21
CA LEU A 81 9.80 9.92 1.98
C LEU A 81 8.73 8.82 2.03
N GLU A 82 9.19 7.60 2.27
CA GLU A 82 8.38 6.47 2.68
C GLU A 82 8.69 6.13 4.14
N ALA A 83 7.65 5.91 4.95
CA ALA A 83 7.78 5.36 6.28
C ALA A 83 7.21 3.94 6.33
N VAL A 84 8.07 2.96 6.57
CA VAL A 84 7.69 1.55 6.72
C VAL A 84 7.58 1.22 8.21
N SER A 85 6.43 0.70 8.63
CA SER A 85 6.19 0.35 10.03
C SER A 85 6.92 -0.94 10.43
N PRO A 86 7.14 -1.17 11.74
CA PRO A 86 7.37 -2.52 12.23
C PRO A 86 6.18 -3.42 11.90
N ILE A 87 6.35 -4.74 11.98
CA ILE A 87 5.23 -5.69 11.95
C ILE A 87 4.42 -5.52 13.24
N LEU A 88 3.20 -5.01 13.09
CA LEU A 88 2.21 -4.83 14.14
C LEU A 88 1.21 -6.00 14.13
N ASP A 89 0.36 -6.09 15.15
CA ASP A 89 -0.63 -7.15 15.28
C ASP A 89 -1.93 -6.64 15.91
N THR A 90 -3.08 -7.05 15.36
CA THR A 90 -4.39 -6.59 15.79
C THR A 90 -4.80 -7.06 17.19
N ALA A 91 -4.09 -8.04 17.76
CA ALA A 91 -4.30 -8.45 19.15
C ALA A 91 -3.71 -7.46 20.18
N TYR A 92 -2.91 -6.48 19.74
CA TYR A 92 -2.25 -5.50 20.60
C TYR A 92 -2.70 -4.07 20.27
N PHE A 93 -2.20 -3.09 21.02
CA PHE A 93 -2.52 -1.66 20.89
C PHE A 93 -1.79 -0.99 19.71
N TRP A 94 -1.89 -1.55 18.52
CA TRP A 94 -1.21 -1.07 17.30
C TRP A 94 -1.58 0.38 16.96
N GLU A 95 -2.77 0.85 17.35
CA GLU A 95 -3.20 2.23 17.14
C GLU A 95 -2.26 3.23 17.81
N ARG A 96 -1.64 2.85 18.93
CA ARG A 96 -0.67 3.68 19.66
C ARG A 96 0.62 3.84 18.87
N ASP A 97 1.06 2.82 18.14
CA ASP A 97 2.25 2.92 17.26
C ASP A 97 1.98 3.91 16.13
N ILE A 98 0.78 3.88 15.55
CA ILE A 98 0.36 4.85 14.53
C ILE A 98 0.27 6.27 15.11
N ASP A 99 -0.31 6.46 16.30
CA ASP A 99 -0.32 7.77 16.95
C ASP A 99 1.09 8.27 17.27
N THR A 100 1.99 7.36 17.67
CA THR A 100 3.38 7.70 17.96
C THR A 100 4.09 8.22 16.71
N PHE A 101 3.87 7.56 15.56
CA PHE A 101 4.39 8.01 14.28
C PHE A 101 3.90 9.41 13.92
N TRP A 102 2.59 9.65 13.92
CA TRP A 102 2.04 10.95 13.53
C TRP A 102 2.36 12.06 14.53
N ASN A 103 2.54 11.74 15.81
CA ASN A 103 3.03 12.71 16.80
C ASN A 103 4.50 13.07 16.58
N ALA A 104 5.36 12.13 16.19
CA ALA A 104 6.74 12.41 15.80
C ALA A 104 6.78 13.22 14.49
N TRP A 105 5.96 12.85 13.51
CA TRP A 105 5.79 13.57 12.25
C TRP A 105 5.52 15.06 12.49
N ASN A 106 4.51 15.39 13.30
CA ASN A 106 4.11 16.77 13.60
C ASN A 106 5.18 17.61 14.33
N CYS A 107 6.27 17.00 14.81
CA CYS A 107 7.40 17.75 15.35
C CYS A 107 8.40 18.16 14.26
N VAL A 108 8.48 17.41 13.16
CA VAL A 108 9.47 17.60 12.10
C VAL A 108 8.86 18.28 10.88
N PHE A 109 7.67 17.83 10.49
CA PHE A 109 7.01 18.18 9.24
C PHE A 109 5.66 18.82 9.47
N ARG A 110 5.28 19.67 8.52
CA ARG A 110 3.91 20.17 8.39
C ARG A 110 2.98 19.02 7.96
N ILE A 111 1.68 19.30 7.93
CA ILE A 111 0.70 18.37 7.36
C ILE A 111 1.14 18.04 5.91
N PRO A 112 1.18 16.76 5.52
CA PRO A 112 1.59 16.39 4.16
C PRO A 112 0.71 17.03 3.10
N ASP A 113 1.26 17.27 1.93
CA ASP A 113 0.49 17.72 0.77
C ASP A 113 -0.38 16.58 0.25
N SER A 114 -1.50 16.94 -0.39
CA SER A 114 -2.23 15.95 -1.18
C SER A 114 -1.54 15.83 -2.53
N SER A 115 -1.07 14.64 -2.86
CA SER A 115 -0.33 14.36 -4.08
C SER A 115 -0.77 13.02 -4.65
N ARG A 116 -0.94 12.96 -5.97
CA ARG A 116 -1.24 11.71 -6.71
C ARG A 116 -0.07 10.72 -6.66
N LEU A 117 1.14 11.20 -6.35
CA LEU A 117 2.33 10.38 -6.16
C LEU A 117 2.31 9.66 -4.80
N CYS A 118 1.59 10.18 -3.81
CA CYS A 118 1.52 9.59 -2.48
C CYS A 118 0.40 8.55 -2.41
N GLY A 119 0.74 7.34 -1.97
CA GLY A 119 -0.17 6.29 -1.57
C GLY A 119 0.16 5.70 -0.19
N SER A 120 -0.43 4.55 0.06
CA SER A 120 -0.04 3.71 1.18
C SER A 120 -0.29 2.26 0.86
N HIS A 121 0.59 1.40 1.38
CA HIS A 121 0.44 -0.04 1.25
C HIS A 121 0.20 -0.66 2.61
N VAL A 122 -0.66 -1.67 2.66
CA VAL A 122 -0.87 -2.46 3.88
C VAL A 122 -0.64 -3.92 3.58
N HIS A 123 0.37 -4.49 4.21
CA HIS A 123 0.66 -5.91 4.18
C HIS A 123 -0.10 -6.60 5.29
N VAL A 124 -0.87 -7.65 4.99
CA VAL A 124 -1.63 -8.41 5.97
C VAL A 124 -1.30 -9.89 5.89
N SER A 125 -1.17 -10.54 7.04
CA SER A 125 -0.98 -11.99 7.17
C SER A 125 -1.71 -12.51 8.41
N PRO A 126 -2.13 -13.78 8.44
CA PRO A 126 -2.77 -14.32 9.63
C PRO A 126 -1.79 -14.43 10.78
N SER A 127 -2.22 -14.14 11.99
CA SER A 127 -1.40 -14.31 13.20
C SER A 127 -1.79 -15.59 13.94
N PRO A 128 -0.85 -16.28 14.63
CA PRO A 128 0.58 -16.00 14.73
C PRO A 128 1.43 -16.63 13.62
N SER A 129 0.82 -17.39 12.70
CA SER A 129 1.56 -18.15 11.67
C SER A 129 2.29 -17.26 10.66
N LYS A 130 1.84 -16.01 10.50
CA LYS A 130 2.27 -15.05 9.47
C LYS A 130 2.22 -15.62 8.05
N ARG A 131 1.38 -16.65 7.84
CA ARG A 131 1.23 -17.35 6.56
C ARG A 131 -0.21 -17.82 6.39
N PHE A 132 -0.76 -17.50 5.23
CA PHE A 132 -2.04 -18.05 4.80
C PHE A 132 -1.91 -19.53 4.40
N THR A 133 -2.94 -20.31 4.72
CA THR A 133 -3.17 -21.61 4.09
C THR A 133 -3.70 -21.41 2.66
N VAL A 134 -3.62 -22.46 1.83
CA VAL A 134 -4.20 -22.43 0.47
C VAL A 134 -5.69 -22.09 0.51
N ALA A 135 -6.45 -22.72 1.40
CA ALA A 135 -7.89 -22.46 1.55
C ALA A 135 -8.20 -21.01 1.95
N GLN A 136 -7.37 -20.39 2.82
CA GLN A 136 -7.52 -18.99 3.17
C GLN A 136 -7.21 -18.07 1.98
N LEU A 137 -6.15 -18.37 1.23
CA LEU A 137 -5.82 -17.60 0.02
C LEU A 137 -6.87 -17.75 -1.06
N GLN A 138 -7.51 -18.91 -1.23
CA GLN A 138 -8.62 -19.08 -2.17
C GLN A 138 -9.80 -18.19 -1.80
N GLY A 139 -10.17 -18.16 -0.52
CA GLY A 139 -11.23 -17.27 -0.04
C GLY A 139 -10.87 -15.80 -0.23
N LEU A 140 -9.64 -15.40 0.07
CA LEU A 140 -9.16 -14.04 -0.14
C LEU A 140 -9.11 -13.65 -1.62
N ALA A 141 -8.50 -14.49 -2.47
CA ALA A 141 -8.39 -14.29 -3.91
C ALA A 141 -9.77 -14.13 -4.56
N PHE A 142 -10.72 -15.00 -4.21
CA PHE A 142 -12.08 -14.86 -4.73
C PHE A 142 -12.76 -13.61 -4.21
N GLY A 143 -12.63 -13.29 -2.91
CA GLY A 143 -13.18 -12.06 -2.36
C GLY A 143 -12.60 -10.79 -2.99
N VAL A 144 -11.32 -10.79 -3.36
CA VAL A 144 -10.66 -9.69 -4.10
C VAL A 144 -11.37 -9.43 -5.42
N VAL A 145 -11.61 -10.47 -6.24
CA VAL A 145 -12.28 -10.32 -7.55
C VAL A 145 -13.77 -10.04 -7.35
N TYR A 146 -14.42 -10.76 -6.44
CA TYR A 146 -15.87 -10.70 -6.26
C TYR A 146 -16.35 -9.36 -5.69
N TYR A 147 -15.58 -8.72 -4.80
CA TYR A 147 -15.90 -7.42 -4.22
C TYR A 147 -15.08 -6.27 -4.83
N GLU A 148 -14.45 -6.48 -6.00
CA GLU A 148 -13.51 -5.53 -6.57
C GLU A 148 -14.16 -4.15 -6.82
N GLU A 149 -15.34 -4.13 -7.42
CA GLU A 149 -16.14 -2.93 -7.66
C GLU A 149 -16.49 -2.18 -6.37
N GLU A 150 -16.81 -2.89 -5.28
CA GLU A 150 -17.04 -2.24 -3.99
C GLU A 150 -15.76 -1.65 -3.40
N VAL A 151 -14.61 -2.31 -3.56
CA VAL A 151 -13.33 -1.78 -3.11
C VAL A 151 -12.95 -0.54 -3.92
N LEU A 152 -13.15 -0.55 -5.24
CA LEU A 152 -12.89 0.59 -6.13
C LEU A 152 -13.71 1.82 -5.76
N GLN A 153 -14.97 1.64 -5.34
CA GLN A 153 -15.81 2.73 -4.84
C GLN A 153 -15.26 3.41 -3.58
N LEU A 154 -14.41 2.74 -2.79
CA LEU A 154 -13.74 3.31 -1.62
C LEU A 154 -12.46 4.07 -1.97
N LEU A 155 -11.84 3.77 -3.11
CA LEU A 155 -10.59 4.39 -3.50
C LEU A 155 -10.82 5.86 -3.92
N PRO A 156 -9.86 6.76 -3.64
CA PRO A 156 -9.78 8.04 -4.33
C PRO A 156 -9.73 7.83 -5.84
N TRP A 157 -10.33 8.74 -6.60
CA TRP A 157 -10.45 8.60 -8.05
C TRP A 157 -9.09 8.38 -8.74
N TYR A 158 -8.06 9.13 -8.34
CA TYR A 158 -6.71 9.04 -8.90
C TYR A 158 -5.96 7.74 -8.56
N ARG A 159 -6.48 6.92 -7.64
CA ARG A 159 -5.95 5.57 -7.35
C ARG A 159 -6.69 4.48 -8.13
N ARG A 160 -7.90 4.74 -8.64
CA ARG A 160 -8.69 3.76 -9.42
C ARG A 160 -8.04 3.47 -10.77
N GLU A 161 -7.49 4.50 -11.39
CA GLU A 161 -6.89 4.44 -12.74
C GLU A 161 -5.36 4.41 -12.68
N ASN A 162 -4.77 4.15 -11.50
CA ASN A 162 -3.34 4.22 -11.32
C ASN A 162 -2.64 2.93 -11.78
N ASN A 163 -1.70 3.07 -12.71
CA ASN A 163 -0.94 1.96 -13.28
C ASN A 163 -0.11 1.16 -12.27
N TYR A 164 0.14 1.67 -11.06
CA TYR A 164 0.88 0.98 -10.00
C TYR A 164 -0.01 0.15 -9.05
N CYS A 165 -1.34 0.22 -9.17
CA CYS A 165 -2.29 -0.54 -8.35
C CYS A 165 -3.57 -0.90 -9.12
N GLN A 166 -3.42 -1.49 -10.30
CA GLN A 166 -4.54 -1.84 -11.18
C GLN A 166 -5.43 -2.94 -10.59
N PRO A 167 -6.75 -2.97 -10.89
CA PRO A 167 -7.61 -4.09 -10.52
C PRO A 167 -6.99 -5.44 -10.92
N ASN A 168 -7.10 -6.43 -10.04
CA ASN A 168 -6.53 -7.76 -10.29
C ASN A 168 -7.20 -8.42 -11.50
N SER A 169 -8.51 -8.24 -11.69
CA SER A 169 -9.25 -8.77 -12.84
C SER A 169 -8.78 -8.18 -14.17
N GLU A 170 -8.50 -6.87 -14.19
CA GLU A 170 -8.02 -6.16 -15.38
C GLU A 170 -6.55 -6.40 -15.68
N HIS A 171 -5.76 -6.84 -14.69
CA HIS A 171 -4.31 -6.96 -14.86
C HIS A 171 -3.85 -8.39 -15.12
N SER A 172 -4.48 -9.38 -14.47
CA SER A 172 -4.11 -10.79 -14.63
C SER A 172 -4.62 -11.33 -15.96
N ALA A 173 -3.72 -11.87 -16.78
CA ALA A 173 -4.09 -12.44 -18.07
C ALA A 173 -5.10 -13.60 -17.94
N ALA A 174 -4.96 -14.41 -16.88
CA ALA A 174 -5.87 -15.52 -16.62
C ALA A 174 -7.25 -15.05 -16.14
N LEU A 175 -7.34 -13.94 -15.40
CA LEU A 175 -8.63 -13.38 -14.99
C LEU A 175 -9.30 -12.64 -16.14
N GLN A 176 -8.54 -11.96 -17.00
CA GLN A 176 -9.05 -11.36 -18.23
C GLN A 176 -9.62 -12.41 -19.18
N GLU A 177 -8.90 -13.52 -19.40
CA GLU A 177 -9.39 -14.62 -20.25
C GLU A 177 -10.69 -15.22 -19.69
N ILE A 178 -10.82 -15.26 -18.35
CA ILE A 178 -12.08 -15.64 -17.72
C ILE A 178 -13.14 -14.55 -17.91
N ALA A 179 -12.82 -13.26 -17.91
CA ALA A 179 -13.80 -12.18 -18.02
C ALA A 179 -14.27 -11.90 -19.48
N ASP A 180 -13.46 -12.25 -20.48
CA ASP A 180 -13.75 -12.01 -21.90
C ASP A 180 -14.86 -12.92 -22.48
N ASP A 181 -15.32 -13.90 -21.71
CA ASP A 181 -16.47 -14.74 -22.07
C ASP A 181 -17.77 -14.08 -21.58
N ASP A 182 -18.64 -13.66 -22.51
CA ASP A 182 -19.84 -12.84 -22.26
C ASP A 182 -20.84 -13.45 -21.24
N ASP A 183 -20.70 -14.74 -20.91
CA ASP A 183 -21.55 -15.47 -19.96
C ASP A 183 -20.91 -15.66 -18.56
N VAL A 184 -19.79 -14.99 -18.27
CA VAL A 184 -19.02 -15.31 -17.07
C VAL A 184 -19.71 -14.91 -15.78
N THR A 185 -19.95 -15.94 -14.99
CA THR A 185 -20.56 -15.82 -13.69
C THR A 185 -19.48 -15.79 -12.60
N PRO A 186 -19.70 -15.12 -11.47
CA PRO A 186 -18.80 -15.25 -10.30
C PRO A 186 -18.60 -16.71 -9.85
N VAL A 187 -19.46 -17.63 -10.27
CA VAL A 187 -19.31 -19.08 -10.05
C VAL A 187 -18.10 -19.63 -10.80
N GLU A 188 -17.81 -19.19 -12.02
CA GLU A 188 -16.69 -19.69 -12.82
C GLU A 188 -15.35 -19.19 -12.28
N VAL A 189 -15.28 -17.91 -11.91
CA VAL A 189 -14.12 -17.35 -11.19
C VAL A 189 -13.86 -18.15 -9.92
N TRP A 190 -14.90 -18.43 -9.13
CA TRP A 190 -14.77 -19.26 -7.94
C TRP A 190 -14.31 -20.70 -8.27
N ASP A 191 -14.91 -21.33 -9.28
CA ASP A 191 -14.57 -22.68 -9.71
C ASP A 191 -13.10 -22.78 -10.17
N THR A 192 -12.56 -21.73 -10.80
CA THR A 192 -11.14 -21.67 -11.16
C THR A 192 -10.25 -21.50 -9.94
N ILE A 193 -10.55 -20.52 -9.07
CA ILE A 193 -9.75 -20.28 -7.85
C ILE A 193 -9.74 -21.49 -6.91
N ARG A 194 -10.89 -22.16 -6.70
CA ARG A 194 -10.95 -23.31 -5.78
C ARG A 194 -10.19 -24.54 -6.28
N ARG A 195 -9.85 -24.60 -7.58
CA ARG A 195 -9.07 -25.69 -8.19
C ARG A 195 -7.57 -25.53 -8.00
N THR A 196 -7.08 -24.35 -7.63
CA THR A 196 -5.67 -24.16 -7.31
C THR A 196 -5.26 -24.99 -6.09
N THR A 197 -4.08 -25.60 -6.12
CA THR A 197 -3.59 -26.46 -5.04
C THR A 197 -2.39 -25.87 -4.29
N SER A 198 -1.82 -24.78 -4.79
CA SER A 198 -0.62 -24.17 -4.25
C SER A 198 -0.72 -22.65 -4.15
N ARG A 199 0.06 -22.05 -3.24
CA ARG A 199 0.18 -20.60 -3.10
C ARG A 199 0.71 -19.92 -4.37
N ARG A 200 1.54 -20.64 -5.12
CA ARG A 200 2.09 -20.19 -6.40
C ARG A 200 1.00 -20.11 -7.46
N GLU A 201 0.19 -21.14 -7.62
CA GLU A 201 -0.95 -21.13 -8.57
C GLU A 201 -1.93 -19.99 -8.27
N ILE A 202 -2.24 -19.73 -6.99
CA ILE A 202 -3.11 -18.61 -6.62
C ILE A 202 -2.46 -17.27 -6.97
N ARG A 203 -1.18 -17.08 -6.60
CA ARG A 203 -0.44 -15.88 -6.97
C ARG A 203 -0.47 -15.68 -8.48
N ASP A 204 -0.13 -16.71 -9.25
CA ASP A 204 -0.03 -16.59 -10.70
C ASP A 204 -1.40 -16.30 -11.32
N LEU A 205 -2.47 -16.94 -10.83
CA LEU A 205 -3.84 -16.63 -11.24
C LEU A 205 -4.23 -15.17 -10.93
N MET A 206 -3.79 -14.60 -9.82
CA MET A 206 -4.23 -13.27 -9.36
C MET A 206 -3.46 -12.10 -9.97
N GLN A 207 -2.26 -12.31 -10.52
CA GLN A 207 -1.42 -11.20 -10.98
C GLN A 207 -0.41 -11.54 -12.08
N TYR A 208 -0.34 -12.78 -12.58
CA TYR A 208 0.64 -13.08 -13.64
C TYR A 208 0.20 -12.47 -14.98
N ARG A 209 1.09 -11.68 -15.57
CA ARG A 209 0.99 -11.23 -16.96
C ARG A 209 2.05 -11.94 -17.80
N THR A 210 1.67 -12.30 -19.02
CA THR A 210 2.55 -13.02 -19.96
C THR A 210 3.92 -12.35 -20.07
N GLY A 211 4.99 -13.09 -19.74
CA GLY A 211 6.37 -12.65 -19.96
C GLY A 211 7.05 -11.92 -18.80
N SER A 212 6.37 -11.62 -17.69
CA SER A 212 7.02 -11.05 -16.49
C SER A 212 6.75 -11.88 -15.22
N SER A 213 7.81 -12.37 -14.59
CA SER A 213 7.72 -13.04 -13.28
C SER A 213 7.59 -12.05 -12.12
N LYS A 214 7.80 -10.74 -12.36
CA LYS A 214 7.73 -9.67 -11.37
C LYS A 214 6.62 -8.70 -11.76
N ASP A 215 5.38 -9.08 -11.49
CA ASP A 215 4.25 -8.22 -11.78
C ASP A 215 3.56 -7.80 -10.51
N ARG A 216 3.94 -6.61 -10.01
CA ARG A 216 3.54 -6.09 -8.69
C ARG A 216 2.49 -4.99 -8.77
N TYR A 217 2.10 -4.61 -9.99
CA TYR A 217 1.28 -3.43 -10.28
C TYR A 217 -0.22 -3.71 -10.20
N VAL A 218 -0.60 -4.55 -9.24
CA VAL A 218 -1.98 -4.96 -8.95
C VAL A 218 -2.46 -4.38 -7.63
N LEU A 219 -3.77 -4.19 -7.48
CA LEU A 219 -4.40 -3.63 -6.29
C LEU A 219 -4.14 -4.50 -5.06
N TRP A 220 -4.25 -5.82 -5.22
CA TRP A 220 -3.89 -6.82 -4.22
C TRP A 220 -2.74 -7.68 -4.73
N ASN A 221 -1.56 -7.46 -4.18
CA ASN A 221 -0.34 -8.16 -4.55
C ASN A 221 -0.12 -9.39 -3.66
N PHE A 222 -0.13 -10.57 -4.30
CA PHE A 222 0.06 -11.89 -3.69
C PHE A 222 1.52 -12.36 -3.74
N ASP A 223 2.46 -11.58 -4.28
CA ASP A 223 3.86 -12.00 -4.40
C ASP A 223 4.47 -12.48 -3.10
N ASN A 224 4.07 -11.86 -1.98
CA ASN A 224 4.61 -12.08 -0.65
C ASN A 224 4.13 -13.39 -0.01
N VAL A 225 3.17 -14.10 -0.60
CA VAL A 225 2.66 -15.40 -0.09
C VAL A 225 3.59 -16.57 -0.41
N LEU A 226 4.53 -16.40 -1.35
CA LEU A 226 5.44 -17.45 -1.79
C LEU A 226 6.42 -17.86 -0.68
N ASP A 227 7.01 -19.05 -0.85
CA ASP A 227 8.01 -19.58 0.08
C ASP A 227 9.25 -18.68 0.13
N GLY A 228 9.83 -18.54 1.33
CA GLY A 228 10.97 -17.64 1.56
C GLY A 228 10.63 -16.15 1.66
N LYS A 229 9.36 -15.75 1.44
CA LYS A 229 8.88 -14.38 1.64
C LYS A 229 8.07 -14.23 2.95
N SER A 230 7.57 -13.02 3.22
CA SER A 230 6.90 -12.64 4.47
C SER A 230 5.61 -13.41 4.77
N GLY A 231 4.94 -13.96 3.75
CA GLY A 231 3.67 -14.67 3.88
C GLY A 231 2.43 -13.77 3.86
N SER A 232 2.60 -12.47 3.56
CA SER A 232 1.51 -11.49 3.49
C SER A 232 0.89 -11.38 2.10
N VAL A 233 -0.30 -10.78 2.04
CA VAL A 233 -0.88 -10.15 0.85
C VAL A 233 -0.79 -8.64 1.06
N GLU A 234 -0.43 -7.89 0.04
CA GLU A 234 -0.21 -6.45 0.07
C GLU A 234 -1.35 -5.73 -0.65
N PHE A 235 -2.08 -4.88 0.05
CA PHE A 235 -3.02 -3.95 -0.56
C PHE A 235 -2.30 -2.67 -0.96
N ARG A 236 -2.37 -2.31 -2.24
CA ARG A 236 -1.67 -1.15 -2.82
C ARG A 236 -2.58 0.03 -3.15
N GLY A 237 -3.89 -0.08 -2.91
CA GLY A 237 -4.85 0.97 -3.29
C GLY A 237 -4.98 2.12 -2.30
N GLY A 238 -4.24 2.08 -1.19
CA GLY A 238 -4.39 3.06 -0.13
C GLY A 238 -4.06 4.47 -0.61
N ARG A 239 -4.80 5.44 -0.05
CA ARG A 239 -4.68 6.85 -0.43
C ARG A 239 -3.45 7.55 0.14
N ASP A 240 -3.32 8.83 -0.17
CA ASP A 240 -2.42 9.78 0.49
C ASP A 240 -2.77 9.93 1.99
N LEU A 241 -1.99 9.31 2.86
CA LEU A 241 -2.25 9.36 4.30
C LEU A 241 -1.77 10.69 4.88
N ARG A 242 -2.67 11.43 5.53
CA ARG A 242 -2.38 12.79 6.05
C ARG A 242 -2.65 12.92 7.56
N GLY A 243 -2.55 11.81 8.29
CA GLY A 243 -2.77 11.79 9.73
C GLY A 243 -3.16 10.43 10.30
N PRO A 244 -3.27 10.33 11.65
CA PRO A 244 -3.47 9.08 12.34
C PRO A 244 -4.83 8.46 12.05
N VAL A 245 -5.89 9.27 11.95
CA VAL A 245 -7.26 8.78 11.69
C VAL A 245 -7.35 8.08 10.34
N ARG A 246 -6.87 8.72 9.26
CA ARG A 246 -6.87 8.12 7.91
C ARG A 246 -6.00 6.87 7.86
N THR A 247 -4.83 6.90 8.48
CA THR A 247 -3.92 5.74 8.54
C THR A 247 -4.59 4.54 9.20
N LYS A 248 -5.20 4.74 10.38
CA LYS A 248 -5.92 3.69 11.10
C LYS A 248 -7.11 3.14 10.31
N ARG A 249 -7.85 4.01 9.60
CA ARG A 249 -8.96 3.59 8.74
C ARG A 249 -8.52 2.60 7.65
N TRP A 250 -7.46 2.92 6.92
CA TRP A 250 -6.96 2.06 5.84
C TRP A 250 -6.37 0.75 6.35
N ILE A 251 -5.63 0.78 7.46
CA ILE A 251 -5.16 -0.45 8.13
C ILE A 251 -6.36 -1.33 8.53
N ALA A 252 -7.34 -0.76 9.23
CA ALA A 252 -8.50 -1.49 9.68
C ALA A 252 -9.33 -2.04 8.51
N PHE A 253 -9.44 -1.28 7.42
CA PHE A 253 -10.13 -1.73 6.21
C PHE A 253 -9.46 -2.96 5.61
N VAL A 254 -8.15 -2.92 5.36
CA VAL A 254 -7.42 -4.01 4.72
C VAL A 254 -7.46 -5.28 5.56
N VAL A 255 -7.23 -5.15 6.87
CA VAL A 255 -7.26 -6.30 7.78
C VAL A 255 -8.67 -6.87 7.91
N ALA A 256 -9.70 -6.02 8.03
CA ALA A 256 -11.09 -6.46 8.07
C ALA A 256 -11.54 -7.09 6.76
N PHE A 257 -11.12 -6.57 5.61
CA PHE A 257 -11.43 -7.12 4.30
C PHE A 257 -10.85 -8.53 4.14
N ALA A 258 -9.59 -8.72 4.53
CA ALA A 258 -8.97 -10.04 4.50
C ALA A 258 -9.74 -11.05 5.37
N HIS A 259 -10.12 -10.65 6.58
CA HIS A 259 -10.94 -11.48 7.46
C HIS A 259 -12.34 -11.75 6.90
N PHE A 260 -12.98 -10.72 6.34
CA PHE A 260 -14.30 -10.81 5.74
C PHE A 260 -14.33 -11.84 4.61
N CYS A 261 -13.38 -11.78 3.68
CA CYS A 261 -13.29 -12.71 2.56
C CYS A 261 -13.03 -14.15 3.02
N ILE A 262 -12.09 -14.34 3.96
CA ILE A 262 -11.78 -15.66 4.50
C ILE A 262 -12.96 -16.27 5.28
N SER A 263 -13.80 -15.43 5.90
CA SER A 263 -14.93 -15.89 6.71
C SER A 263 -16.21 -16.19 5.92
N GLN A 264 -16.31 -15.81 4.64
CA GLN A 264 -17.51 -16.05 3.84
C GLN A 264 -17.82 -17.54 3.59
N ASN A 265 -16.82 -18.42 3.69
CA ASN A 265 -16.94 -19.85 3.37
C ASN A 265 -17.61 -20.10 2.00
N PHE A 266 -17.07 -19.47 0.94
CA PHE A 266 -17.60 -19.55 -0.43
C PHE A 266 -17.81 -20.99 -0.95
N HIS A 267 -17.04 -21.96 -0.45
CA HIS A 267 -17.22 -23.40 -0.74
C HIS A 267 -18.63 -23.92 -0.42
N SER A 268 -19.29 -23.34 0.59
CA SER A 268 -20.64 -23.73 1.03
C SER A 268 -21.75 -22.96 0.33
N TRP A 269 -21.40 -21.98 -0.52
CA TRP A 269 -22.40 -21.15 -1.17
C TRP A 269 -23.07 -21.93 -2.31
N PRO A 270 -24.41 -21.99 -2.33
CA PRO A 270 -25.10 -22.52 -3.49
C PRO A 270 -24.95 -21.53 -4.67
N ARG A 271 -24.98 -22.04 -5.91
CA ARG A 271 -24.76 -21.22 -7.13
C ARG A 271 -25.60 -19.95 -7.20
N TYR A 272 -26.87 -19.99 -6.77
CA TYR A 272 -27.79 -18.84 -6.79
C TYR A 272 -27.43 -17.71 -5.79
N ARG A 273 -26.47 -17.95 -4.88
CA ARG A 273 -26.00 -16.98 -3.87
C ARG A 273 -24.90 -16.07 -4.43
N PHE A 274 -24.24 -16.48 -5.50
CA PHE A 274 -23.29 -15.66 -6.26
C PHE A 274 -24.06 -14.61 -7.07
N ARG A 275 -24.48 -13.54 -6.39
CA ARG A 275 -25.14 -12.38 -7.01
C ARG A 275 -24.15 -11.23 -7.05
N GLU A 276 -24.42 -10.20 -7.85
CA GLU A 276 -23.63 -8.97 -7.76
C GLU A 276 -23.67 -8.44 -6.32
N PRO A 277 -22.51 -8.16 -5.72
CA PRO A 277 -22.48 -7.51 -4.42
C PRO A 277 -23.03 -6.09 -4.51
N ASN A 278 -23.23 -5.52 -3.33
CA ASN A 278 -23.74 -4.17 -3.19
C ASN A 278 -22.94 -3.47 -2.09
N ILE A 279 -22.46 -2.26 -2.37
CA ILE A 279 -21.58 -1.50 -1.46
C ILE A 279 -22.15 -1.35 -0.04
N GLN A 280 -23.47 -1.20 0.13
CA GLN A 280 -24.06 -1.08 1.47
C GLN A 280 -24.04 -2.42 2.23
N GLN A 281 -24.28 -3.53 1.55
CA GLN A 281 -24.22 -4.87 2.15
C GLN A 281 -22.77 -5.29 2.42
N PHE A 282 -21.88 -5.04 1.46
CA PHE A 282 -20.44 -5.25 1.60
C PHE A 282 -19.89 -4.48 2.81
N TRP A 283 -20.16 -3.19 2.91
CA TRP A 283 -19.65 -2.37 4.00
C TRP A 283 -20.16 -2.81 5.36
N ARG A 284 -21.43 -3.21 5.45
CA ARG A 284 -22.00 -3.77 6.68
C ARG A 284 -21.27 -5.07 7.08
N GLY A 285 -21.12 -6.00 6.14
CA GLY A 285 -20.43 -7.27 6.36
C GLY A 285 -18.95 -7.07 6.76
N LEU A 286 -18.26 -6.13 6.11
CA LEU A 286 -16.88 -5.77 6.44
C LEU A 286 -16.78 -5.17 7.84
N ARG A 287 -17.72 -4.32 8.26
CA ARG A 287 -17.75 -3.77 9.63
C ARG A 287 -18.05 -4.83 10.68
N ASP A 288 -18.86 -5.82 10.37
CA ASP A 288 -19.11 -6.97 11.25
C ASP A 288 -17.86 -7.86 11.36
N ALA A 289 -17.16 -8.10 10.25
CA ALA A 289 -15.85 -8.77 10.24
C ALA A 289 -14.80 -7.98 11.05
N ALA A 290 -14.78 -6.65 10.92
CA ALA A 290 -13.90 -5.78 11.70
C ALA A 290 -14.20 -5.84 13.21
N GLN A 291 -15.47 -6.05 13.59
CA GLN A 291 -15.86 -6.24 14.98
C GLN A 291 -15.25 -7.52 15.56
N ALA A 292 -15.25 -8.60 14.78
CA ALA A 292 -14.77 -9.91 15.20
C ALA A 292 -13.27 -9.92 15.50
N ILE A 293 -12.49 -9.04 14.86
CA ILE A 293 -11.04 -8.93 15.02
C ILE A 293 -10.59 -7.64 15.73
N GLY A 294 -11.53 -6.91 16.35
CA GLY A 294 -11.22 -5.76 17.22
C GLY A 294 -10.85 -4.45 16.53
N VAL A 295 -10.95 -4.32 15.19
CA VAL A 295 -10.51 -3.11 14.45
C VAL A 295 -11.66 -2.17 14.02
N LYS A 296 -12.92 -2.51 14.32
CA LYS A 296 -14.10 -1.73 13.90
C LYS A 296 -14.08 -0.27 14.32
N ASN A 297 -13.53 0.06 15.49
CA ASN A 297 -13.51 1.43 16.01
C ASN A 297 -12.69 2.38 15.13
N SER A 298 -11.77 1.84 14.33
CA SER A 298 -10.99 2.60 13.36
C SER A 298 -11.73 2.81 12.04
N LEU A 299 -12.89 2.16 11.81
CA LEU A 299 -13.69 2.30 10.59
C LEU A 299 -14.87 3.27 10.77
N PRO A 300 -15.16 4.12 9.77
CA PRO A 300 -16.34 4.97 9.79
C PRO A 300 -17.64 4.14 9.66
N SER A 301 -18.74 4.66 10.19
CA SER A 301 -20.05 3.98 10.12
C SER A 301 -20.58 3.83 8.69
N ASP A 302 -20.31 4.81 7.83
CA ASP A 302 -20.73 4.85 6.43
C ASP A 302 -19.51 4.73 5.49
N TRP A 303 -19.65 3.96 4.42
CA TRP A 303 -18.60 3.76 3.41
C TRP A 303 -18.27 5.06 2.68
N ARG A 304 -19.22 5.99 2.54
CA ARG A 304 -18.98 7.30 1.93
C ARG A 304 -17.97 8.12 2.72
N ALA A 305 -17.92 7.96 4.04
CA ALA A 305 -16.91 8.59 4.87
C ALA A 305 -15.55 7.88 4.80
N MET A 306 -15.50 6.61 4.38
CA MET A 306 -14.25 5.93 4.02
C MET A 306 -13.74 6.44 2.66
N ALA A 307 -14.64 6.56 1.69
CA ALA A 307 -14.38 7.09 0.35
C ALA A 307 -14.17 8.62 0.33
N GLU A 308 -14.49 9.30 1.43
CA GLU A 308 -14.48 10.76 1.57
C GLU A 308 -15.29 11.50 0.48
N ILE A 309 -16.43 10.93 0.12
CA ILE A 309 -17.41 11.56 -0.77
C ILE A 309 -18.07 12.70 -0.01
N THR A 310 -17.83 13.94 -0.45
CA THR A 310 -18.50 15.13 0.11
C THR A 310 -19.95 15.23 -0.39
N SER A 311 -20.77 16.04 0.29
CA SER A 311 -22.20 16.26 -0.06
C SER A 311 -22.43 16.78 -1.48
N ASP A 312 -21.39 17.35 -2.10
CA ASP A 312 -21.46 17.90 -3.46
C ASP A 312 -21.05 16.88 -4.53
N GLY A 313 -20.78 15.62 -4.14
CA GLY A 313 -20.36 14.55 -5.04
C GLY A 313 -18.94 14.70 -5.59
N LEU A 314 -18.26 15.81 -5.26
CA LEU A 314 -16.88 16.06 -5.65
C LEU A 314 -15.94 15.44 -4.60
N ASN A 315 -15.10 14.54 -5.07
CA ASN A 315 -13.99 13.99 -4.30
C ASN A 315 -13.00 15.15 -4.06
N GLU A 316 -12.58 15.43 -2.81
CA GLU A 316 -11.53 16.43 -2.55
C GLU A 316 -10.27 16.02 -3.33
N GLY A 317 -9.98 16.70 -4.46
CA GLY A 317 -8.91 16.31 -5.37
C GLY A 317 -8.95 16.91 -6.78
N LEU A 318 -9.99 17.69 -7.12
CA LEU A 318 -9.97 18.59 -8.28
C LEU A 318 -9.21 19.88 -7.91
N CYS A 319 -7.91 19.77 -7.66
CA CYS A 319 -7.02 20.89 -7.87
C CYS A 319 -6.52 20.79 -9.31
N ASP A 320 -6.91 21.76 -10.14
CA ASP A 320 -6.46 21.95 -11.51
C ASP A 320 -4.92 21.96 -11.55
N PHE A 321 -4.33 20.86 -11.99
CA PHE A 321 -2.95 20.80 -12.44
C PHE A 321 -2.98 20.32 -13.88
N ASP A 322 -2.37 21.14 -14.74
CA ASP A 322 -2.32 21.00 -16.19
C ASP A 322 -1.76 19.62 -16.58
N ASP A 323 -2.50 18.89 -17.42
CA ASP A 323 -2.17 17.53 -17.91
C ASP A 323 -1.00 17.52 -18.93
N SER A 324 -0.26 18.62 -19.07
CA SER A 324 0.71 18.81 -20.15
C SER A 324 2.08 18.16 -19.95
N ASP A 325 2.39 17.62 -18.76
CA ASP A 325 3.75 17.10 -18.46
C ASP A 325 3.85 15.57 -18.43
N PHE A 326 2.78 14.84 -18.77
CA PHE A 326 2.82 13.40 -18.96
C PHE A 326 3.20 13.01 -20.39
N ASP A 327 4.45 13.29 -20.78
CA ASP A 327 5.06 12.63 -21.94
C ASP A 327 5.28 11.14 -21.61
N ASN A 328 4.41 10.32 -22.16
CA ASN A 328 4.18 8.91 -21.84
C ASN A 328 5.19 7.93 -22.48
N ASP A 329 6.28 8.41 -23.09
CA ASP A 329 7.16 7.56 -23.93
C ASP A 329 8.60 7.37 -23.42
N SER A 330 8.98 7.88 -22.24
CA SER A 330 10.37 7.75 -21.75
C SER A 330 10.57 6.88 -20.48
N MET A 331 9.50 6.38 -19.83
CA MET A 331 9.63 5.60 -18.59
C MET A 331 9.55 4.08 -18.76
N MET A 332 9.18 3.60 -19.95
CA MET A 332 9.08 2.18 -20.29
C MET A 332 10.41 1.65 -20.86
N SER A 333 11.51 1.65 -20.09
CA SER A 333 12.66 0.75 -20.33
C SER A 333 13.77 0.90 -19.28
N LYS A 334 13.48 0.78 -17.98
CA LYS A 334 14.56 0.48 -17.01
C LYS A 334 14.15 -0.65 -16.09
N SER A 335 14.66 -1.84 -16.41
CA SER A 335 14.77 -2.93 -15.46
C SER A 335 15.59 -2.46 -14.25
N ASP A 336 15.23 -2.91 -13.06
CA ASP A 336 15.86 -2.62 -11.75
C ASP A 336 17.37 -2.99 -11.64
N SER A 337 18.06 -3.31 -12.75
CA SER A 337 19.49 -3.57 -12.81
C SER A 337 20.34 -2.41 -13.35
N ASP A 338 19.75 -1.36 -13.93
CA ASP A 338 20.51 -0.36 -14.72
C ASP A 338 20.41 1.08 -14.17
N PHE A 339 20.51 1.25 -12.85
CA PHE A 339 20.93 2.55 -12.29
C PHE A 339 22.46 2.53 -12.13
N THR A 340 23.17 2.95 -13.18
CA THR A 340 24.61 3.20 -13.12
C THR A 340 24.90 4.59 -12.52
N GLU A 341 25.90 4.64 -11.63
CA GLU A 341 26.36 5.78 -10.81
C GLU A 341 26.86 7.04 -11.56
N SER A 342 26.62 7.20 -12.86
CA SER A 342 27.27 8.28 -13.63
C SER A 342 26.53 9.62 -13.67
N ASP A 343 25.28 9.71 -13.23
CA ASP A 343 24.48 10.94 -13.37
C ASP A 343 24.63 11.93 -12.19
N TYR A 344 25.53 11.63 -11.24
CA TYR A 344 25.83 12.49 -10.10
C TYR A 344 27.34 12.59 -9.85
N SER A 345 28.12 12.99 -10.87
CA SER A 345 29.46 13.56 -10.64
C SER A 345 29.46 15.06 -10.99
N GLY A 346 29.99 15.83 -10.05
CA GLY A 346 29.73 17.26 -9.91
C GLY A 346 30.56 18.18 -10.79
N SER A 347 30.19 19.45 -10.75
CA SER A 347 31.03 20.57 -11.17
C SER A 347 31.27 21.49 -9.96
N ASP A 348 32.17 21.07 -9.07
CA ASP A 348 32.88 22.01 -8.20
C ASP A 348 34.21 22.33 -8.90
N SER A 349 34.26 23.53 -9.49
CA SER A 349 35.49 24.14 -9.98
C SER A 349 36.09 25.00 -8.87
N ASP A 350 36.96 24.42 -8.05
CA ASP A 350 37.88 25.20 -7.23
C ASP A 350 39.19 25.40 -8.00
N SER A 351 39.44 26.65 -8.37
CA SER A 351 40.72 27.10 -8.88
C SER A 351 41.61 27.50 -7.70
N ASP A 352 42.73 26.80 -7.57
CA ASP A 352 43.87 27.16 -6.72
C ASP A 352 44.30 28.63 -6.92
N SER A 353 44.52 29.32 -5.80
CA SER A 353 45.41 30.49 -5.75
C SER A 353 46.46 30.30 -4.67
N ASP A 354 47.64 29.96 -5.18
CA ASP A 354 48.99 30.11 -4.67
C ASP A 354 49.22 31.31 -3.72
N THR A 355 49.88 31.05 -2.59
CA THR A 355 50.92 31.83 -1.87
C THR A 355 51.09 31.14 -0.51
N GLY A 356 52.27 30.73 -0.01
CA GLY A 356 53.59 31.32 -0.12
C GLY A 356 54.01 31.73 1.31
N TRP A 357 54.91 30.92 1.89
CA TRP A 357 55.57 30.98 3.22
C TRP A 357 54.96 30.15 4.37
#